data_AF-A0AAU2YUJ1-F1
#
_entry.id   AF-A0AAU2YUJ1-F1
#
_cell.length_a   1.000
_cell.length_b   1.000
_cell.length_c   1.000
_cell.angle_alpha   90.00
_cell.angle_beta   90.00
_cell.angle_gamma   90.00
#
_symmetry.space_group_name_H-M   'P 1'
#
loop_
_entity.id
_entity.type
_entity.pdbx_description
1 polymer ?
#
loop_
_entity_poly.entity_id
_entity_poly.type
_entity_poly.pdbx_seq_one_letter_code
_entity_poly.pdbx_strand_id
1 'polypeptide(L)' 'MEAHTGDRLLTHGRTVGQHDRVAEIVEVLGDGGTPPYRVRFEDGHEHLIAPGPDSVVQHTTGRDPGTR' A
#
# COMPACT_ATOMS: atom_id res chain seq x y z
N MET A 1 4.34 -7.96 -7.58
CA MET A 1 3.79 -7.27 -6.40
C MET A 1 2.33 -7.63 -6.36
N GLU A 2 1.90 -8.29 -5.30
CA GLU A 2 0.51 -8.67 -5.08
C GLU A 2 0.02 -7.90 -3.85
N ALA A 3 -1.19 -7.37 -3.90
CA ALA A 3 -1.81 -6.65 -2.80
C ALA A 3 -3.25 -7.09 -2.61
N HIS A 4 -3.75 -6.95 -1.39
CA HIS A 4 -5.13 -7.20 -1.01
C HIS A 4 -5.76 -5.96 -0.37
N THR A 5 -7.08 -5.89 -0.40
CA THR A 5 -7.83 -4.87 0.35
C THR A 5 -7.52 -4.98 1.85
N GLY A 6 -7.17 -3.85 2.46
CA GLY A 6 -6.72 -3.73 3.85
C GLY A 6 -5.20 -3.61 4.01
N ASP A 7 -4.42 -3.96 2.98
CA ASP A 7 -2.96 -3.83 3.04
C ASP A 7 -2.52 -2.36 2.97
N ARG A 8 -1.29 -2.06 3.36
CA ARG A 8 -0.72 -0.71 3.29
C ARG A 8 0.31 -0.59 2.18
N LEU A 9 0.13 0.36 1.27
CA LEU A 9 1.11 0.70 0.25
C LEU A 9 2.06 1.78 0.78
N LEU A 10 3.34 1.44 0.88
CA LEU A 10 4.43 2.36 1.22
C LEU A 10 5.22 2.67 -0.05
N THR A 11 5.23 3.92 -0.47
CA THR A 11 6.04 4.37 -1.60
C THR A 11 7.23 5.17 -1.09
N HIS A 12 8.44 4.66 -1.30
CA HIS A 12 9.67 5.34 -0.91
C HIS A 12 9.98 6.47 -1.89
N GLY A 13 10.12 7.69 -1.38
CA GLY A 13 10.65 8.79 -2.17
C GLY A 13 12.12 8.55 -2.48
N ARG A 14 12.50 8.55 -3.76
CA ARG A 14 13.91 8.34 -4.20
C ARG A 14 14.85 9.50 -3.83
N THR A 15 14.32 10.59 -3.25
CA THR A 15 15.06 11.82 -2.96
C THR A 15 14.92 12.17 -1.49
N VAL A 16 16.04 12.52 -0.83
CA VAL A 16 16.05 13.03 0.54
C VAL A 16 15.15 14.26 0.63
N GLY A 17 14.12 14.20 1.48
CA GLY A 17 13.09 15.25 1.64
C GLY A 17 11.74 14.95 0.98
N GLN A 18 11.62 13.89 0.17
CA GLN A 18 10.31 13.36 -0.20
C GLN A 18 9.84 12.42 0.89
N HIS A 19 8.83 12.86 1.65
CA HIS A 19 8.19 12.06 2.67
C HIS A 19 7.70 10.73 2.07
N ASP A 20 8.01 9.64 2.76
CA ASP A 20 7.37 8.36 2.55
C ASP A 20 5.85 8.56 2.52
N ARG A 21 5.22 8.02 1.48
CA ARG A 21 3.76 8.05 1.36
C ARG A 21 3.22 6.70 1.74
N VAL A 22 2.48 6.68 2.83
CA VAL A 22 1.71 5.52 3.28
C VAL A 22 0.26 5.74 2.90
N ALA A 23 -0.34 4.76 2.25
CA ALA A 23 -1.76 4.76 1.96
C ALA A 23 -2.34 3.36 2.18
N GLU A 24 -3.58 3.28 2.65
CA GLU A 24 -4.28 2.01 2.84
C GLU A 24 -4.92 1.58 1.53
N ILE A 25 -4.72 0.34 1.11
CA ILE A 25 -5.34 -0.22 -0.09
C ILE A 25 -6.78 -0.57 0.24
N VAL A 26 -7.71 0.23 -0.28
CA VAL A 26 -9.15 0.03 -0.06
C VAL A 26 -9.77 -0.87 -1.13
N GLU A 27 -9.16 -0.97 -2.30
CA GLU A 27 -9.62 -1.83 -3.39
C GLU A 27 -8.47 -2.17 -4.34
N VAL A 28 -8.45 -3.41 -4.83
CA VAL A 28 -7.49 -3.86 -5.83
C VAL A 28 -8.22 -4.07 -7.14
N LEU A 29 -7.87 -3.28 -8.16
CA LEU A 29 -8.57 -3.30 -9.44
C LEU A 29 -7.91 -4.23 -10.46
N GLY A 30 -6.63 -4.53 -10.30
CA GLY A 30 -5.95 -5.49 -11.16
C GLY A 30 -6.27 -6.93 -10.77
N ASP A 31 -6.25 -7.79 -11.78
CA ASP A 31 -6.52 -9.21 -11.63
C ASP A 31 -5.46 -9.88 -10.75
N GLY A 32 -5.89 -10.78 -9.85
CA GLY A 32 -4.98 -11.51 -8.97
C GLY A 32 -4.09 -10.63 -8.08
N GLY A 33 -4.58 -9.47 -7.63
CA GLY A 33 -3.83 -8.59 -6.74
C GLY A 33 -2.81 -7.68 -7.45
N THR A 34 -2.89 -7.55 -8.77
CA THR A 34 -2.02 -6.68 -9.57
C THR A 34 -2.50 -5.22 -9.57
N PRO A 35 -1.62 -4.24 -9.86
CA PRO A 35 -2.03 -2.85 -9.98
C PRO A 35 -2.91 -2.63 -11.22
N PRO A 36 -3.77 -1.59 -11.23
CA PRO A 36 -3.83 -0.47 -10.29
C PRO A 36 -4.54 -0.78 -8.97
N TYR A 37 -4.14 -0.06 -7.92
CA TYR A 37 -4.74 -0.14 -6.58
C TYR A 37 -5.45 1.15 -6.25
N ARG A 38 -6.64 1.06 -5.67
CA ARG A 38 -7.30 2.20 -5.02
C ARG A 38 -6.80 2.27 -3.60
N VAL A 39 -6.18 3.39 -3.27
CA VAL A 39 -5.65 3.64 -1.94
C VAL A 39 -6.33 4.84 -1.31
N ARG A 40 -6.44 4.83 0.02
CA ARG A 40 -6.93 5.94 0.82
C ARG A 40 -5.78 6.48 1.67
N PHE A 41 -5.56 7.78 1.56
CA PHE A 41 -4.61 8.50 2.39
C PHE A 41 -5.22 8.86 3.75
N GLU A 42 -4.37 9.23 4.71
CA GLU A 42 -4.79 9.69 6.04
C GLU A 42 -5.71 10.92 6.01
N ASP A 43 -5.58 11.76 4.97
CA ASP A 43 -6.47 12.92 4.72
C ASP A 43 -7.88 12.50 4.29
N GLY A 44 -8.11 11.21 4.06
CA GLY A 44 -9.39 10.64 3.66
C GLY A 44 -9.59 10.60 2.15
N HIS A 45 -8.72 11.22 1.36
CA HIS A 45 -8.76 11.17 -0.10
C HIS A 45 -8.36 9.81 -0.65
N GLU A 46 -9.15 9.33 -1.62
CA GLU A 46 -8.89 8.11 -2.36
C GLU A 46 -8.23 8.41 -3.70
N HIS A 47 -7.21 7.63 -4.06
CA HIS A 47 -6.51 7.74 -5.33
C HIS A 47 -6.25 6.37 -5.94
N LEU A 48 -6.27 6.32 -7.27
CA LEU A 48 -5.76 5.17 -8.02
C LEU A 48 -4.25 5.33 -8.19
N ILE A 49 -3.49 4.37 -7.67
CA ILE A 49 -2.04 4.32 -7.77
C ILE A 49 -1.62 3.06 -8.51
N ALA A 50 -0.73 3.24 -9.47
CA ALA A 50 0.07 2.17 -10.06
C ALA A 50 1.46 2.21 -9.41
N PRO A 51 1.74 1.37 -8.39
CA PRO A 51 3.05 1.35 -7.74
C PRO A 51 4.18 1.04 -8.72
N GLY A 52 5.31 1.69 -8.47
CA GLY A 52 6.55 1.46 -9.19
C GLY A 52 7.42 0.39 -8.53
N PRO A 53 8.64 0.18 -9.03
CA PRO A 53 9.58 -0.79 -8.47
C PRO A 53 10.01 -0.46 -7.02
N ASP A 54 9.94 0.81 -6.63
CA ASP A 54 10.30 1.30 -5.28
C ASP A 54 9.13 1.31 -4.28
N SER A 55 7.97 0.78 -4.68
CA SER A 55 6.81 0.64 -3.81
C SER A 55 6.86 -0.68 -3.05
N VAL A 56 6.36 -0.69 -1.82
CA VAL A 56 6.32 -1.87 -0.94
C VAL A 56 4.90 -2.02 -0.41
N VAL A 57 4.32 -3.19 -0.59
CA VAL A 57 3.04 -3.56 0.03
C VAL A 57 3.35 -4.18 1.39
N GLN A 58 2.87 -3.56 2.44
CA GLN A 58 2.90 -4.09 3.80
C GLN A 58 1.59 -4.80 4.04
N HIS A 59 1.64 -6.14 4.02
CA HIS A 59 0.47 -6.91 4.37
C HIS A 59 0.15 -6.72 5.84
N THR A 60 -1.04 -6.22 6.16
CA THR A 60 -1.47 -6.12 7.56
C THR A 60 -1.90 -7.51 7.99
N THR A 61 -0.94 -8.42 8.13
CA THR A 61 -1.17 -9.69 8.80
C THR A 61 -1.68 -9.34 10.19
N GLY A 62 -2.98 -9.54 10.42
CA GLY A 62 -3.63 -9.46 11.74
C GLY A 62 -3.13 -10.55 12.70
N ARG A 63 -1.87 -10.94 12.58
CA ARG A 63 -1.22 -11.95 13.38
C ARG A 63 0.15 -11.43 13.75
N ASP A 64 0.20 -10.83 14.93
CA ASP A 64 1.24 -11.16 15.87
C ASP A 64 0.77 -12.45 16.59
N PRO A 65 1.22 -13.66 16.19
CA PRO A 65 1.12 -14.83 17.05
C PRO A 65 2.42 -14.94 17.83
N GLY A 66 2.75 -13.98 18.70
CA GLY A 66 3.95 -14.16 19.48
C GLY A 66 4.21 -13.11 20.53
N THR A 67 3.65 -13.29 21.73
CA THR A 67 4.48 -13.35 22.95
C THR A 67 3.75 -14.09 24.07
N ARG A 68 4.22 -15.34 24.29
CA ARG A 68 4.35 -16.09 25.55
C ARG A 68 3.12 -16.64 26.29
#